data_AF-X1FEA8-F1
#
_entry.id   AF-X1FEA8-F1
#
_cell.length_a   1.000
_cell.length_b   1.000
_cell.length_c   1.000
_cell.angle_alpha   90.00
_cell.angle_beta   90.00
_cell.angle_gamma   90.00
#
_symmetry.space_group_name_H-M   'P 1'
#
loop_
_entity.id
_entity.type
_entity.pdbx_description
1 polymer ?
#
loop_
_entity_poly.entity_id
_entity_poly.type
_entity_poly.pdbx_seq_one_letter_code
_entity_poly.pdbx_strand_id
1 'polypeptide(L)'
;PLLSGVRGKLYQESYTADVPVGNLSPEWAERLELSEDVVVGIGAFDDHMGAIGAGIEPYTLVKIIGTSSCDVLLVPKEDLGDRPVRGICGQVDGSVMPNMIGLEAGQSSFGDVYEWFKSLLYWPVGNILQESRLINNRVKDELSAEISERIVPALTDAAARVPIDESGVIALDWLNGRRTPDANQLLKGALTGLSLGSDAPRIFRALVEATAFGAKKINDRFESESIPIKQVIAAGGVPTKSSFVAQVIADVLGQPVKVCKSEHVCALGAGICAATAAGIYRTIEEAQQYMKSGFAKVYTPIQENAEKYKALYKRYGELGAFVEREIMRNR
;
A
#
# COMPACT_ATOMS: atom_id res chain seq x y z
N PRO A 1 32.72 -16.95 -6.41
CA PRO A 1 31.54 -16.03 -6.34
C PRO A 1 31.25 -15.62 -4.89
N LEU A 2 30.72 -14.42 -4.66
CA LEU A 2 30.45 -13.85 -3.32
C LEU A 2 29.57 -14.78 -2.43
N LEU A 3 28.78 -15.66 -3.07
CA LEU A 3 27.85 -16.59 -2.42
C LEU A 3 28.26 -18.08 -2.53
N SER A 4 29.55 -18.36 -2.79
CA SER A 4 30.05 -19.74 -2.86
C SER A 4 29.81 -20.50 -1.54
N GLY A 5 29.28 -21.73 -1.60
CA GLY A 5 28.99 -22.54 -0.42
C GLY A 5 27.68 -22.22 0.31
N VAL A 6 26.93 -21.20 -0.12
CA VAL A 6 25.60 -20.87 0.44
C VAL A 6 24.50 -21.66 -0.28
N ARG A 7 24.57 -21.81 -1.61
CA ARG A 7 23.53 -22.47 -2.42
C ARG A 7 23.22 -23.91 -1.94
N GLY A 8 24.24 -24.67 -1.53
CA GLY A 8 24.06 -26.04 -1.02
C GLY A 8 23.36 -26.13 0.34
N LYS A 9 23.17 -25.00 1.04
CA LYS A 9 22.43 -24.90 2.30
C LYS A 9 20.97 -24.44 2.11
N LEU A 10 20.59 -24.05 0.90
CA LEU A 10 19.23 -23.62 0.59
C LEU A 10 18.37 -24.83 0.21
N TYR A 11 17.07 -24.72 0.52
CA TYR A 11 16.06 -25.69 0.09
C TYR A 11 16.05 -25.81 -1.44
N GLN A 12 15.75 -27.01 -1.94
CA GLN A 12 15.68 -27.30 -3.37
C GLN A 12 14.25 -27.27 -3.92
N GLU A 13 13.26 -27.29 -3.03
CA GLU A 13 11.84 -27.36 -3.36
C GLU A 13 11.11 -26.18 -2.71
N SER A 14 10.08 -25.70 -3.38
CA SER A 14 9.16 -24.67 -2.92
C SER A 14 7.74 -25.13 -3.17
N TYR A 15 6.83 -24.78 -2.26
CA TYR A 15 5.43 -25.18 -2.30
C TYR A 15 4.54 -23.95 -2.20
N THR A 16 3.35 -24.03 -2.78
CA THR A 16 2.33 -22.97 -2.74
C THR A 16 1.50 -23.06 -1.45
N ALA A 17 0.86 -21.96 -1.06
CA ALA A 17 0.20 -21.81 0.24
C ALA A 17 -1.05 -22.70 0.43
N ASP A 18 -1.59 -23.26 -0.67
CA ASP A 18 -2.69 -24.23 -0.68
C ASP A 18 -2.24 -25.66 -0.34
N VAL A 19 -0.95 -25.92 -0.19
CA VAL A 19 -0.43 -27.25 0.13
C VAL A 19 -0.31 -27.42 1.65
N PRO A 20 -0.73 -28.57 2.22
CA PRO A 20 -0.47 -28.88 3.63
C PRO A 20 1.02 -29.18 3.84
N VAL A 21 1.62 -28.60 4.88
CA VAL A 21 2.95 -29.02 5.35
C VAL A 21 2.86 -30.25 6.27
N GLY A 22 1.72 -30.41 6.94
CA GLY A 22 1.44 -31.51 7.84
C GLY A 22 0.37 -31.14 8.86
N ASN A 23 0.39 -31.85 9.99
CA ASN A 23 -0.53 -31.67 11.10
C ASN A 23 0.16 -31.00 12.28
N LEU A 24 -0.63 -30.39 13.16
CA LEU A 24 -0.14 -29.79 14.40
C LEU A 24 0.51 -30.87 15.28
N SER A 25 1.71 -30.60 15.83
CA SER A 25 2.38 -31.55 16.70
C SER A 25 1.65 -31.66 18.06
N PRO A 26 1.81 -32.78 18.79
CA PRO A 26 1.19 -32.95 20.12
C PRO A 26 1.50 -31.79 21.08
N GLU A 27 2.75 -31.32 21.09
CA GLU A 27 3.18 -30.19 21.93
C GLU A 27 2.39 -28.91 21.63
N TRP A 28 2.20 -28.57 20.36
CA TRP A 28 1.49 -27.35 19.98
C TRP A 28 -0.03 -27.50 20.07
N ALA A 29 -0.56 -28.70 19.84
CA ALA A 29 -1.96 -29.03 20.06
C ALA A 29 -2.36 -28.81 21.53
N GLU A 30 -1.56 -29.29 22.48
CA GLU A 30 -1.77 -29.05 23.91
C GLU A 30 -1.69 -27.54 24.25
N ARG A 31 -0.64 -26.84 23.79
CA ARG A 31 -0.42 -25.43 24.12
C ARG A 31 -1.47 -24.47 23.56
N LEU A 32 -2.04 -24.79 22.40
CA LEU A 32 -3.05 -23.98 21.73
C LEU A 32 -4.48 -24.43 22.04
N GLU A 33 -4.63 -25.52 22.80
CA GLU A 33 -5.93 -26.17 23.08
C GLU A 33 -6.68 -26.56 21.79
N LEU A 34 -5.95 -27.13 20.83
CA LEU A 34 -6.44 -27.57 19.51
C LEU A 34 -6.21 -29.07 19.28
N SER A 35 -6.88 -29.66 18.28
CA SER A 35 -6.66 -31.06 17.89
C SER A 35 -5.34 -31.24 17.13
N GLU A 36 -4.68 -32.39 17.28
CA GLU A 36 -3.58 -32.83 16.42
C GLU A 36 -4.04 -33.02 14.95
N ASP A 37 -5.35 -33.19 14.70
CA ASP A 37 -5.91 -33.25 13.34
C ASP A 37 -5.89 -31.90 12.60
N VAL A 38 -5.52 -30.80 13.27
CA VAL A 38 -5.42 -29.48 12.64
C VAL A 38 -4.31 -29.49 11.58
N VAL A 39 -4.71 -29.24 10.34
CA VAL A 39 -3.80 -29.10 9.20
C VAL A 39 -3.08 -27.77 9.27
N VAL A 40 -1.76 -27.81 9.10
CA VAL A 40 -0.91 -26.63 8.94
C VAL A 40 -0.58 -26.48 7.45
N GLY A 41 -0.92 -25.33 6.87
CA GLY A 41 -0.59 -25.00 5.48
C GLY A 41 0.83 -24.45 5.33
N ILE A 42 1.35 -24.48 4.10
CA ILE A 42 2.60 -23.78 3.75
C ILE A 42 2.42 -22.26 3.93
N GLY A 43 3.42 -21.62 4.54
CA GLY A 43 3.42 -20.17 4.74
C GLY A 43 3.61 -19.38 3.45
N ALA A 44 3.14 -18.13 3.45
CA ALA A 44 3.33 -17.15 2.38
C ALA A 44 3.49 -15.74 2.95
N PHE A 45 3.80 -14.77 2.10
CA PHE A 45 3.93 -13.36 2.50
C PHE A 45 2.58 -12.76 2.87
N ASP A 46 2.60 -11.83 3.83
CA ASP A 46 1.41 -11.20 4.39
C ASP A 46 0.62 -10.39 3.37
N ASP A 47 1.32 -9.68 2.47
CA ASP A 47 0.74 -8.91 1.38
C ASP A 47 0.13 -9.81 0.29
N HIS A 48 0.77 -10.92 -0.04
CA HIS A 48 0.25 -11.93 -0.96
C HIS A 48 -1.01 -12.59 -0.38
N MET A 49 -1.00 -12.97 0.90
CA MET A 49 -2.22 -13.41 1.60
C MET A 49 -3.26 -12.29 1.63
N GLY A 50 -2.84 -11.04 1.86
CA GLY A 50 -3.72 -9.88 1.79
C GLY A 50 -4.41 -9.72 0.44
N ALA A 51 -3.70 -10.02 -0.66
CA ALA A 51 -4.24 -10.04 -2.01
C ALA A 51 -5.31 -11.12 -2.17
N ILE A 52 -5.05 -12.34 -1.66
CA ILE A 52 -6.03 -13.43 -1.64
C ILE A 52 -7.27 -13.03 -0.83
N GLY A 53 -7.09 -12.52 0.38
CA GLY A 53 -8.20 -12.08 1.25
C GLY A 53 -8.98 -10.88 0.70
N ALA A 54 -8.35 -10.04 -0.12
CA ALA A 54 -9.00 -8.96 -0.85
C ALA A 54 -9.83 -9.45 -2.05
N GLY A 55 -9.68 -10.73 -2.43
CA GLY A 55 -10.34 -11.31 -3.58
C GLY A 55 -9.66 -10.95 -4.90
N ILE A 56 -8.32 -11.02 -4.93
CA ILE A 56 -7.54 -10.85 -6.17
C ILE A 56 -7.97 -11.85 -7.24
N GLU A 57 -8.03 -11.38 -8.48
CA GLU A 57 -8.32 -12.15 -9.70
C GLU A 57 -7.21 -11.85 -10.74
N PRO A 58 -7.05 -12.66 -11.81
CA PRO A 58 -6.09 -12.35 -12.87
C PRO A 58 -6.22 -10.91 -13.37
N TYR A 59 -5.08 -10.22 -13.45
CA TYR A 59 -4.94 -8.81 -13.82
C TYR A 59 -5.57 -7.81 -12.84
N THR A 60 -5.83 -8.23 -11.61
CA THR A 60 -6.19 -7.33 -10.51
C THR A 60 -4.96 -6.87 -9.77
N LEU A 61 -4.80 -5.56 -9.62
CA LEU A 61 -3.82 -4.95 -8.74
C LEU A 61 -4.45 -4.70 -7.37
N VAL A 62 -3.98 -5.40 -6.35
CA VAL A 62 -4.35 -5.15 -4.96
C VAL A 62 -3.30 -4.25 -4.31
N LYS A 63 -3.74 -3.11 -3.78
CA LYS A 63 -2.93 -2.17 -3.01
C LYS A 63 -3.27 -2.30 -1.53
N ILE A 64 -2.32 -2.78 -0.73
CA ILE A 64 -2.44 -2.91 0.72
C ILE A 64 -1.80 -1.68 1.34
N ILE A 65 -2.64 -0.69 1.63
CA ILE A 65 -2.23 0.66 2.00
C ILE A 65 -2.30 0.83 3.52
N GLY A 66 -1.12 1.01 4.13
CA GLY A 66 -0.94 1.38 5.52
C GLY A 66 0.12 2.47 5.64
N THR A 67 1.09 2.23 6.52
CA THR A 67 2.31 3.04 6.68
C THR A 67 3.05 3.22 5.35
N SER A 68 3.24 2.13 4.61
CA SER A 68 3.66 2.05 3.21
C SER A 68 2.54 1.47 2.34
N SER A 69 2.79 1.26 1.05
CA SER A 69 1.91 0.43 0.20
C SER A 69 2.66 -0.78 -0.32
N CYS A 70 2.09 -1.96 -0.17
CA CYS A 70 2.49 -3.17 -0.89
C CYS A 70 1.44 -3.44 -1.98
N ASP A 71 1.91 -3.62 -3.20
CA ASP A 71 1.09 -3.67 -4.41
C ASP A 71 1.31 -5.03 -5.07
N VAL A 72 0.28 -5.88 -5.08
CA VAL A 72 0.34 -7.23 -5.65
C VAL A 72 -0.53 -7.30 -6.90
N LEU A 73 0.07 -7.66 -8.03
CA LEU A 73 -0.63 -7.91 -9.30
C LEU A 73 -0.52 -9.39 -9.66
N LEU A 74 -1.64 -10.01 -9.99
CA LEU A 74 -1.69 -11.41 -10.39
C LEU A 74 -1.73 -11.54 -11.91
N VAL A 75 -0.88 -12.39 -12.49
CA VAL A 75 -0.84 -12.63 -13.94
C VAL A 75 -0.81 -14.13 -14.22
N PRO A 76 -1.60 -14.68 -15.16
CA PRO A 76 -1.47 -16.07 -15.57
C PRO A 76 -0.06 -16.40 -16.05
N LYS A 77 0.49 -17.54 -15.60
CA LYS A 77 1.86 -17.95 -15.94
C LYS A 77 2.10 -18.05 -17.44
N GLU A 78 1.11 -18.53 -18.18
CA GLU A 78 1.14 -18.64 -19.65
C GLU A 78 1.27 -17.29 -20.36
N ASP A 79 0.71 -16.21 -19.79
CA ASP A 79 0.72 -14.88 -20.39
C ASP A 79 2.06 -14.16 -20.20
N LEU A 80 2.79 -14.45 -19.11
CA LEU A 80 4.07 -13.83 -18.81
C LEU A 80 5.28 -14.68 -19.25
N GLY A 81 5.17 -16.00 -19.15
CA GLY A 81 6.28 -16.94 -19.34
C GLY A 81 7.46 -16.63 -18.42
N ASP A 82 8.68 -16.78 -18.93
CA ASP A 82 9.93 -16.50 -18.20
C ASP A 82 10.39 -15.03 -18.29
N ARG A 83 9.53 -14.13 -18.80
CA ARG A 83 9.89 -12.74 -19.03
C ARG A 83 10.02 -11.99 -17.69
N PRO A 84 11.20 -11.39 -17.38
CA PRO A 84 11.34 -10.56 -16.20
C PRO A 84 10.65 -9.20 -16.40
N VAL A 85 9.89 -8.76 -15.40
CA VAL A 85 9.27 -7.43 -15.35
C VAL A 85 10.23 -6.43 -14.70
N ARG A 86 10.49 -5.32 -15.37
CA ARG A 86 11.45 -4.32 -14.86
C ARG A 86 10.85 -3.40 -13.80
N GLY A 87 11.71 -2.91 -12.92
CA GLY A 87 11.40 -1.80 -12.02
C GLY A 87 10.49 -2.14 -10.84
N ILE A 88 10.09 -3.41 -10.67
CA ILE A 88 9.26 -3.92 -9.57
C ILE A 88 10.13 -4.60 -8.49
N CYS A 89 9.51 -5.01 -7.37
CA CYS A 89 10.19 -5.65 -6.24
C CYS A 89 10.42 -7.14 -6.46
N GLY A 90 9.40 -7.85 -6.94
CA GLY A 90 9.43 -9.31 -7.03
C GLY A 90 8.51 -9.86 -8.11
N GLN A 91 8.89 -11.02 -8.62
CA GLN A 91 8.12 -11.82 -9.58
C GLN A 91 8.31 -13.28 -9.19
N VAL A 92 7.26 -13.94 -8.71
CA VAL A 92 7.38 -15.29 -8.17
C VAL A 92 6.19 -16.15 -8.58
N ASP A 93 6.50 -17.31 -9.17
CA ASP A 93 5.53 -18.34 -9.57
C ASP A 93 4.87 -18.99 -8.35
N GLY A 94 3.54 -19.05 -8.34
CA GLY A 94 2.77 -19.69 -7.27
C GLY A 94 2.73 -18.91 -5.95
N SER A 95 3.29 -17.70 -5.90
CA SER A 95 3.45 -16.96 -4.65
C SER A 95 2.15 -16.39 -4.08
N VAL A 96 1.11 -16.26 -4.90
CA VAL A 96 -0.24 -15.81 -4.52
C VAL A 96 -1.25 -16.91 -4.80
N MET A 97 -1.25 -17.48 -6.01
CA MET A 97 -2.13 -18.58 -6.41
C MET A 97 -1.38 -19.57 -7.30
N PRO A 98 -1.70 -20.88 -7.26
CA PRO A 98 -1.13 -21.87 -8.17
C PRO A 98 -1.32 -21.50 -9.65
N ASN A 99 -0.34 -21.81 -10.50
CA ASN A 99 -0.33 -21.51 -11.95
C ASN A 99 -0.43 -20.01 -12.30
N MET A 100 -0.22 -19.13 -11.33
CA MET A 100 -0.20 -17.68 -11.50
C MET A 100 1.14 -17.12 -11.03
N ILE A 101 1.58 -16.04 -11.66
CA ILE A 101 2.74 -15.25 -11.23
C ILE A 101 2.24 -14.09 -10.37
N GLY A 102 2.71 -14.04 -9.12
CA GLY A 102 2.58 -12.85 -8.28
C GLY A 102 3.67 -11.84 -8.62
N LEU A 103 3.26 -10.62 -8.97
CA LEU A 103 4.14 -9.49 -9.18
C LEU A 103 3.99 -8.52 -8.03
N GLU A 104 5.09 -8.25 -7.34
CA GLU A 104 5.15 -7.38 -6.18
C GLU A 104 5.79 -6.04 -6.54
N ALA A 105 5.13 -4.96 -6.15
CA ALA A 105 5.59 -3.59 -6.20
C ALA A 105 5.33 -2.92 -4.85
N GLY A 106 5.87 -1.70 -4.64
CA GLY A 106 5.46 -0.94 -3.47
C GLY A 106 5.89 0.52 -3.46
N GLN A 107 5.19 1.29 -2.64
CA GLN A 107 5.57 2.66 -2.29
C GLN A 107 6.22 2.66 -0.91
N SER A 108 7.42 3.23 -0.79
CA SER A 108 8.20 3.24 0.45
C SER A 108 7.50 3.92 1.62
N SER A 109 6.64 4.89 1.35
CA SER A 109 5.86 5.65 2.33
C SER A 109 4.52 6.04 1.74
N PHE A 110 3.45 5.83 2.49
CA PHE A 110 2.10 6.26 2.13
C PHE A 110 1.44 6.93 3.34
N GLY A 111 0.97 6.16 4.32
CA GLY A 111 0.47 6.69 5.58
C GLY A 111 1.54 7.42 6.40
N ASP A 112 2.80 7.00 6.31
CA ASP A 112 3.94 7.68 6.94
C ASP A 112 4.11 9.13 6.46
N VAL A 113 3.72 9.44 5.22
CA VAL A 113 3.76 10.81 4.71
C VAL A 113 2.80 11.70 5.51
N TYR A 114 1.63 11.17 5.85
CA TYR A 114 0.62 11.90 6.62
C TYR A 114 1.00 12.02 8.09
N GLU A 115 1.56 10.95 8.68
CA GLU A 115 2.03 10.97 10.06
C GLU A 115 3.26 11.87 10.24
N TRP A 116 4.16 11.92 9.26
CA TRP A 116 5.28 12.86 9.22
C TRP A 116 4.78 14.31 9.24
N PHE A 117 3.82 14.65 8.38
CA PHE A 117 3.29 16.01 8.32
C PHE A 117 2.54 16.39 9.60
N LYS A 118 1.76 15.46 10.16
CA LYS A 118 1.17 15.61 11.49
C LYS A 118 2.24 15.88 12.53
N SER A 119 3.32 15.11 12.55
CA SER A 119 4.41 15.27 13.53
C SER A 119 5.05 16.64 13.45
N LEU A 120 5.26 17.17 12.24
CA LEU A 120 5.78 18.53 12.04
C LEU A 120 4.86 19.61 12.62
N LEU A 121 3.55 19.49 12.38
CA LEU A 121 2.56 20.43 12.87
C LEU A 121 2.32 20.30 14.37
N TYR A 122 2.40 19.09 14.90
CA TYR A 122 2.16 18.79 16.30
C TYR A 122 3.32 19.23 17.19
N TRP A 123 4.57 19.15 16.70
CA TRP A 123 5.75 19.49 17.49
C TRP A 123 5.63 20.83 18.24
N PRO A 124 5.32 21.98 17.60
CA PRO A 124 5.20 23.25 18.32
C PRO A 124 4.06 23.23 19.34
N VAL A 125 2.92 22.61 19.00
CA VAL A 125 1.76 22.53 19.89
C VAL A 125 2.09 21.72 21.13
N GLY A 126 2.65 20.52 20.96
CA GLY A 126 3.02 19.64 22.07
C GLY A 126 4.06 20.29 23.00
N ASN A 127 5.13 20.87 22.44
CA ASN A 127 6.19 21.46 23.27
C ASN A 127 5.72 22.73 24.01
N ILE A 128 5.02 23.62 23.33
CA ILE A 128 4.53 24.87 23.95
C ILE A 128 3.43 24.57 24.98
N LEU A 129 2.55 23.59 24.71
CA LEU A 129 1.49 23.20 25.65
C LEU A 129 2.07 22.70 26.97
N GLN A 130 3.18 21.97 26.93
CA GLN A 130 3.84 21.44 28.12
C GLN A 130 4.40 22.56 29.02
N GLU A 131 4.80 23.69 28.44
CA GLU A 131 5.27 24.87 29.19
C GLU A 131 4.14 25.71 29.80
N SER A 132 2.87 25.42 29.45
CA SER A 132 1.72 26.18 29.94
C SER A 132 1.63 26.15 31.46
N ARG A 133 1.44 27.34 32.05
CA ARG A 133 1.21 27.52 33.49
C ARG A 133 -0.29 27.65 33.83
N LEU A 134 -1.16 27.66 32.82
CA LEU A 134 -2.61 27.87 32.98
C LEU A 134 -3.37 26.59 33.31
N ILE A 135 -2.79 25.43 33.00
CA ILE A 135 -3.42 24.11 33.15
C ILE A 135 -2.49 23.13 33.87
N ASN A 136 -3.07 22.16 34.57
CA ASN A 136 -2.31 21.12 35.27
C ASN A 136 -1.82 20.02 34.29
N ASN A 137 -0.90 19.16 34.75
CA ASN A 137 -0.27 18.14 33.92
C ASN A 137 -1.26 17.14 33.32
N ARG A 138 -2.29 16.74 34.07
CA ARG A 138 -3.32 15.84 33.54
C ARG A 138 -4.04 16.45 32.33
N VAL A 139 -4.45 17.71 32.44
CA VAL A 139 -5.13 18.42 31.35
C VAL A 139 -4.18 18.63 30.16
N LYS A 140 -2.88 18.85 30.41
CA LYS A 140 -1.88 18.90 29.32
C LYS A 140 -1.86 17.59 28.56
N ASP A 141 -1.77 16.45 29.24
CA ASP A 141 -1.67 15.14 28.61
C ASP A 141 -2.95 14.78 27.83
N GLU A 142 -4.12 15.01 28.43
CA GLU A 142 -5.42 14.78 27.78
C GLU A 142 -5.60 15.65 26.52
N LEU A 143 -5.27 16.94 26.60
CA LEU A 143 -5.36 17.85 25.45
C LEU A 143 -4.32 17.55 24.38
N SER A 144 -3.10 17.15 24.78
CA SER A 144 -2.03 16.76 23.87
C SER A 144 -2.45 15.53 23.06
N ALA A 145 -3.09 14.54 23.70
CA ALA A 145 -3.63 13.36 23.04
C ALA A 145 -4.77 13.72 22.08
N GLU A 146 -5.75 14.50 22.55
CA GLU A 146 -6.91 14.92 21.73
C GLU A 146 -6.46 15.67 20.45
N ILE A 147 -5.55 16.64 20.59
CA ILE A 147 -5.05 17.40 19.44
C ILE A 147 -4.34 16.47 18.46
N SER A 148 -3.46 15.59 18.95
CA SER A 148 -2.71 14.66 18.11
C SER A 148 -3.64 13.76 17.28
N GLU A 149 -4.68 13.20 17.90
CA GLU A 149 -5.67 12.36 17.22
C GLU A 149 -6.51 13.12 16.19
N ARG A 150 -6.75 14.42 16.41
CA ARG A 150 -7.61 15.25 15.55
C ARG A 150 -6.90 15.93 14.39
N ILE A 151 -5.57 16.05 14.39
CA ILE A 151 -4.82 16.76 13.33
C ILE A 151 -5.10 16.17 11.94
N VAL A 152 -4.91 14.85 11.74
CA VAL A 152 -5.08 14.23 10.42
C VAL A 152 -6.54 14.28 9.93
N PRO A 153 -7.56 13.96 10.77
CA PRO A 153 -8.96 14.17 10.38
C PRO A 153 -9.28 15.61 9.99
N ALA A 154 -8.86 16.60 10.78
CA ALA A 154 -9.11 18.01 10.50
C ALA A 154 -8.42 18.48 9.21
N LEU A 155 -7.18 18.04 8.98
CA LEU A 155 -6.47 18.32 7.72
C LEU A 155 -7.14 17.65 6.53
N THR A 156 -7.64 16.43 6.69
CA THR A 156 -8.35 15.70 5.63
C THR A 156 -9.60 16.46 5.20
N ASP A 157 -10.43 16.88 6.16
CA ASP A 157 -11.65 17.64 5.88
C ASP A 157 -11.36 19.00 5.24
N ALA A 158 -10.32 19.70 5.71
CA ALA A 158 -9.92 20.98 5.16
C ALA A 158 -9.31 20.84 3.75
N ALA A 159 -8.43 19.86 3.55
CA ALA A 159 -7.79 19.58 2.27
C ALA A 159 -8.79 19.16 1.19
N ALA A 160 -9.82 18.40 1.56
CA ALA A 160 -10.89 17.99 0.64
C ALA A 160 -11.64 19.19 0.02
N ARG A 161 -11.70 20.32 0.75
CA ARG A 161 -12.38 21.56 0.30
C ARG A 161 -11.50 22.48 -0.53
N VAL A 162 -10.19 22.26 -0.56
CA VAL A 162 -9.27 23.03 -1.41
C VAL A 162 -9.52 22.63 -2.88
N PRO A 163 -9.82 23.56 -3.80
CA PRO A 163 -9.96 23.21 -5.22
C PRO A 163 -8.65 22.65 -5.80
N ILE A 164 -8.74 21.64 -6.69
CA ILE A 164 -7.55 21.02 -7.32
C ILE A 164 -6.71 22.08 -8.06
N ASP A 165 -7.39 22.99 -8.75
CA ASP A 165 -6.85 24.08 -9.55
C ASP A 165 -6.19 25.20 -8.71
N GLU A 166 -6.55 25.30 -7.43
CA GLU A 166 -5.93 26.22 -6.47
C GLU A 166 -4.80 25.59 -5.65
N SER A 167 -4.63 24.26 -5.75
CA SER A 167 -3.51 23.52 -5.16
C SER A 167 -2.25 23.79 -6.00
N GLY A 168 -1.66 24.98 -5.84
CA GLY A 168 -0.44 25.37 -6.55
C GLY A 168 0.81 24.57 -6.14
N VAL A 169 0.72 23.87 -5.01
CA VAL A 169 1.81 23.10 -4.38
C VAL A 169 1.91 21.71 -5.02
N ILE A 170 3.12 21.31 -5.40
CA ILE A 170 3.41 19.93 -5.84
C ILE A 170 4.38 19.31 -4.85
N ALA A 171 4.07 18.10 -4.41
CA ALA A 171 4.93 17.33 -3.50
C ALA A 171 5.51 16.07 -4.18
N LEU A 172 6.64 15.59 -3.68
CA LEU A 172 7.14 14.23 -3.92
C LEU A 172 7.01 13.40 -2.65
N ASP A 173 6.49 12.19 -2.79
CA ASP A 173 6.24 11.22 -1.72
C ASP A 173 7.50 10.46 -1.25
N TRP A 174 8.68 10.80 -1.77
CA TRP A 174 9.94 10.07 -1.57
C TRP A 174 10.62 10.34 -0.22
N LEU A 175 9.85 10.60 0.84
CA LEU A 175 10.37 10.89 2.18
C LEU A 175 11.23 9.73 2.73
N ASN A 176 10.88 8.49 2.35
CA ASN A 176 11.63 7.28 2.67
C ASN A 176 12.27 6.64 1.41
N GLY A 177 12.75 7.48 0.48
CA GLY A 177 13.25 7.04 -0.82
C GLY A 177 12.13 6.48 -1.72
N ARG A 178 12.52 5.86 -2.83
CA ARG A 178 11.59 5.24 -3.79
C ARG A 178 11.87 3.75 -3.91
N ARG A 179 10.83 2.91 -3.82
CA ARG A 179 10.93 1.46 -4.03
C ARG A 179 10.49 1.07 -5.44
N THR A 180 9.30 1.47 -5.87
CA THR A 180 8.79 1.23 -7.22
C THR A 180 8.23 2.52 -7.82
N PRO A 181 8.43 2.77 -9.13
CA PRO A 181 9.35 2.06 -10.02
C PRO A 181 10.80 2.39 -9.71
N ASP A 182 11.71 1.50 -10.11
CA ASP A 182 13.17 1.76 -10.17
C ASP A 182 13.76 2.22 -8.83
N ALA A 183 14.00 1.25 -7.95
CA ALA A 183 14.39 1.48 -6.57
C ALA A 183 15.60 2.42 -6.42
N ASN A 184 15.43 3.45 -5.59
CA ASN A 184 16.48 4.38 -5.22
C ASN A 184 16.23 4.91 -3.80
N GLN A 185 16.98 4.36 -2.85
CA GLN A 185 16.84 4.66 -1.41
C GLN A 185 17.39 6.06 -1.02
N LEU A 186 18.10 6.71 -1.94
CA LEU A 186 18.77 7.99 -1.67
C LEU A 186 17.86 9.18 -1.91
N LEU A 187 16.79 8.98 -2.68
CA LEU A 187 15.83 10.02 -2.98
C LEU A 187 15.21 10.59 -1.70
N LYS A 188 14.84 11.86 -1.77
CA LYS A 188 14.18 12.61 -0.69
C LYS A 188 12.91 13.27 -1.21
N GLY A 189 11.96 13.50 -0.33
CA GLY A 189 10.77 14.27 -0.63
C GLY A 189 11.11 15.71 -1.00
N ALA A 190 10.20 16.37 -1.71
CA ALA A 190 10.33 17.75 -2.12
C ALA A 190 8.95 18.42 -2.14
N LEU A 191 8.95 19.74 -1.95
CA LEU A 191 7.77 20.60 -2.11
C LEU A 191 8.15 21.77 -3.00
N THR A 192 7.32 22.10 -3.98
CA THR A 192 7.48 23.27 -4.85
C THR A 192 6.15 24.03 -4.96
N GLY A 193 6.22 25.29 -5.39
CA GLY A 193 5.04 26.15 -5.53
C GLY A 193 4.55 26.75 -4.21
N LEU A 194 5.38 26.75 -3.15
CA LEU A 194 5.06 27.42 -1.90
C LEU A 194 5.07 28.95 -2.10
N SER A 195 4.11 29.61 -1.45
CA SER A 195 3.99 31.07 -1.37
C SER A 195 3.54 31.48 0.03
N LEU A 196 3.50 32.79 0.32
CA LEU A 196 2.93 33.29 1.58
C LEU A 196 1.43 32.99 1.74
N GLY A 197 0.74 32.58 0.67
CA GLY A 197 -0.65 32.10 0.72
C GLY A 197 -0.80 30.60 0.92
N SER A 198 0.30 29.84 0.98
CA SER A 198 0.26 28.41 1.27
C SER A 198 -0.06 28.15 2.74
N ASP A 199 -0.89 27.15 3.01
CA ASP A 199 -1.31 26.76 4.36
C ASP A 199 -1.26 25.24 4.54
N ALA A 200 -1.47 24.78 5.79
CA ALA A 200 -1.39 23.37 6.14
C ALA A 200 -2.36 22.47 5.33
N PRO A 201 -3.63 22.86 5.10
CA PRO A 201 -4.54 22.09 4.23
C PRO A 201 -4.05 21.94 2.79
N ARG A 202 -3.52 23.01 2.15
CA ARG A 202 -2.99 22.92 0.78
C ARG A 202 -1.76 22.02 0.70
N ILE A 203 -0.85 22.10 1.67
CA ILE A 203 0.32 21.21 1.72
C ILE A 203 -0.12 19.77 1.94
N PHE A 204 -1.06 19.52 2.87
CA PHE A 204 -1.58 18.18 3.10
C PHE A 204 -2.26 17.60 1.86
N ARG A 205 -3.05 18.40 1.14
CA ARG A 205 -3.62 18.00 -0.15
C ARG A 205 -2.53 17.58 -1.14
N ALA A 206 -1.49 18.40 -1.32
CA ALA A 206 -0.38 18.07 -2.21
C ALA A 206 0.33 16.76 -1.83
N LEU A 207 0.43 16.44 -0.53
CA LEU A 207 0.98 15.17 -0.05
C LEU A 207 0.06 13.98 -0.36
N VAL A 208 -1.26 14.12 -0.22
CA VAL A 208 -2.26 13.10 -0.62
C VAL A 208 -2.23 12.88 -2.15
N GLU A 209 -2.10 13.96 -2.91
CA GLU A 209 -1.98 13.90 -4.36
C GLU A 209 -0.66 13.22 -4.76
N ALA A 210 0.45 13.52 -4.07
CA ALA A 210 1.75 12.89 -4.33
C ALA A 210 1.77 11.39 -4.08
N THR A 211 1.15 10.90 -3.00
CA THR A 211 1.05 9.44 -2.76
C THR A 211 0.20 8.76 -3.82
N ALA A 212 -0.88 9.40 -4.29
CA ALA A 212 -1.67 8.90 -5.42
C ALA A 212 -0.88 8.93 -6.75
N PHE A 213 -0.06 9.95 -7.00
CA PHE A 213 0.84 10.01 -8.17
C PHE A 213 1.91 8.92 -8.12
N GLY A 214 2.49 8.65 -6.94
CA GLY A 214 3.37 7.51 -6.74
C GLY A 214 2.68 6.18 -7.04
N ALA A 215 1.43 6.01 -6.61
CA ALA A 215 0.63 4.82 -6.94
C ALA A 215 0.40 4.71 -8.46
N LYS A 216 0.14 5.83 -9.14
CA LYS A 216 0.03 5.88 -10.60
C LYS A 216 1.33 5.52 -11.30
N LYS A 217 2.49 5.95 -10.79
CA LYS A 217 3.81 5.55 -11.36
C LYS A 217 4.00 4.03 -11.35
N ILE A 218 3.47 3.34 -10.34
CA ILE A 218 3.49 1.87 -10.29
C ILE A 218 2.57 1.28 -11.37
N ASN A 219 1.34 1.78 -11.49
CA ASN A 219 0.41 1.32 -12.52
C ASN A 219 0.98 1.53 -13.94
N ASP A 220 1.48 2.75 -14.21
CA ASP A 220 2.10 3.10 -15.48
C ASP A 220 3.33 2.22 -15.77
N ARG A 221 4.06 1.77 -14.73
CA ARG A 221 5.18 0.83 -14.90
C ARG A 221 4.69 -0.54 -15.38
N PHE A 222 3.66 -1.12 -14.76
CA PHE A 222 3.10 -2.39 -15.22
C PHE A 222 2.57 -2.29 -16.65
N GLU A 223 1.84 -1.22 -16.97
CA GLU A 223 1.32 -0.98 -18.32
C GLU A 223 2.46 -0.83 -19.35
N SER A 224 3.55 -0.13 -19.00
CA SER A 224 4.74 0.00 -19.86
C SER A 224 5.45 -1.33 -20.14
N GLU A 225 5.31 -2.30 -19.24
CA GLU A 225 5.82 -3.66 -19.38
C GLU A 225 4.78 -4.61 -20.01
N SER A 226 3.75 -4.05 -20.64
CA SER A 226 2.65 -4.76 -21.32
C SER A 226 1.84 -5.69 -20.41
N ILE A 227 1.72 -5.33 -19.13
CA ILE A 227 0.88 -6.06 -18.18
C ILE A 227 -0.37 -5.23 -17.90
N PRO A 228 -1.56 -5.67 -18.35
CA PRO A 228 -2.78 -4.91 -18.16
C PRO A 228 -3.23 -4.96 -16.70
N ILE A 229 -3.72 -3.82 -16.21
CA ILE A 229 -4.44 -3.74 -14.94
C ILE A 229 -5.92 -3.61 -15.27
N LYS A 230 -6.69 -4.68 -15.05
CA LYS A 230 -8.13 -4.71 -15.33
C LYS A 230 -8.97 -4.22 -14.15
N GLN A 231 -8.40 -4.24 -12.96
CA GLN A 231 -9.08 -3.87 -11.72
C GLN A 231 -8.08 -3.40 -10.67
N VAL A 232 -8.50 -2.43 -9.86
CA VAL A 232 -7.76 -2.01 -8.66
C VAL A 232 -8.62 -2.27 -7.42
N ILE A 233 -8.03 -2.99 -6.46
CA ILE A 233 -8.59 -3.17 -5.12
C ILE A 233 -7.66 -2.46 -4.14
N ALA A 234 -8.23 -1.70 -3.21
CA ALA A 234 -7.50 -1.11 -2.10
C ALA A 234 -7.94 -1.77 -0.79
N ALA A 235 -6.96 -2.12 0.03
CA ALA A 235 -7.16 -2.62 1.38
C ALA A 235 -6.26 -1.86 2.36
N GLY A 236 -6.45 -2.10 3.66
CA GLY A 236 -5.71 -1.44 4.72
C GLY A 236 -6.40 -0.18 5.27
N GLY A 237 -5.85 0.35 6.36
CA GLY A 237 -6.55 1.34 7.18
C GLY A 237 -6.76 2.70 6.51
N VAL A 238 -5.85 3.14 5.66
CA VAL A 238 -5.90 4.48 5.03
C VAL A 238 -7.14 4.65 4.11
N PRO A 239 -7.35 3.81 3.09
CA PRO A 239 -8.50 3.95 2.18
C PRO A 239 -9.86 3.71 2.88
N THR A 240 -9.87 2.93 3.97
CA THR A 240 -11.08 2.69 4.77
C THR A 240 -11.43 3.89 5.66
N LYS A 241 -10.42 4.59 6.21
CA LYS A 241 -10.61 5.72 7.13
C LYS A 241 -10.80 7.07 6.41
N SER A 242 -10.27 7.23 5.19
CA SER A 242 -10.32 8.51 4.46
C SER A 242 -10.93 8.35 3.06
N SER A 243 -12.19 8.77 2.94
CA SER A 243 -12.88 8.81 1.64
C SER A 243 -12.25 9.80 0.66
N PHE A 244 -11.65 10.87 1.15
CA PHE A 244 -10.91 11.84 0.34
C PHE A 244 -9.70 11.19 -0.33
N VAL A 245 -8.84 10.50 0.44
CA VAL A 245 -7.66 9.82 -0.09
C VAL A 245 -8.07 8.74 -1.11
N ALA A 246 -9.09 7.93 -0.79
CA ALA A 246 -9.57 6.90 -1.70
C ALA A 246 -10.12 7.47 -3.02
N GLN A 247 -10.85 8.59 -2.98
CA GLN A 247 -11.35 9.26 -4.18
C GLN A 247 -10.20 9.87 -5.01
N VAL A 248 -9.20 10.51 -4.38
CA VAL A 248 -8.03 11.06 -5.09
C VAL A 248 -7.25 9.95 -5.80
N ILE A 249 -7.08 8.77 -5.16
CA ILE A 249 -6.47 7.62 -5.82
C ILE A 249 -7.28 7.22 -7.06
N ALA A 250 -8.61 7.07 -6.96
CA ALA A 250 -9.45 6.71 -8.10
C ALA A 250 -9.37 7.74 -9.24
N ASP A 251 -9.46 9.03 -8.92
CA ASP A 251 -9.38 10.12 -9.89
C ASP A 251 -8.02 10.16 -10.60
N VAL A 252 -6.92 9.99 -9.85
CA VAL A 252 -5.56 9.97 -10.40
C VAL A 252 -5.30 8.73 -11.25
N LEU A 253 -5.71 7.55 -10.78
CA LEU A 253 -5.54 6.30 -11.53
C LEU A 253 -6.43 6.25 -12.79
N GLY A 254 -7.52 7.03 -12.82
CA GLY A 254 -8.46 7.06 -13.93
C GLY A 254 -9.31 5.79 -14.06
N GLN A 255 -9.43 5.00 -12.99
CA GLN A 255 -10.21 3.75 -12.97
C GLN A 255 -10.83 3.51 -11.59
N PRO A 256 -11.91 2.69 -11.50
CA PRO A 256 -12.56 2.41 -10.22
C PRO A 256 -11.63 1.72 -9.21
N VAL A 257 -11.68 2.19 -7.96
CA VAL A 257 -10.96 1.58 -6.82
C VAL A 257 -11.97 0.95 -5.87
N LYS A 258 -11.90 -0.37 -5.71
CA LYS A 258 -12.76 -1.13 -4.79
C LYS A 258 -12.09 -1.22 -3.41
N VAL A 259 -12.72 -0.69 -2.37
CA VAL A 259 -12.17 -0.72 -1.00
C VAL A 259 -12.73 -1.94 -0.26
N CYS A 260 -11.84 -2.81 0.23
CA CYS A 260 -12.21 -4.01 0.98
C CYS A 260 -13.02 -3.68 2.24
N LYS A 261 -13.98 -4.55 2.57
CA LYS A 261 -14.77 -4.44 3.81
C LYS A 261 -14.00 -4.92 5.05
N SER A 262 -13.15 -5.94 4.89
CA SER A 262 -12.37 -6.49 6.01
C SER A 262 -11.25 -5.55 6.39
N GLU A 263 -11.08 -5.32 7.69
CA GLU A 263 -9.91 -4.65 8.26
C GLU A 263 -8.69 -5.59 8.40
N HIS A 264 -8.91 -6.90 8.27
CA HIS A 264 -7.91 -7.96 8.46
C HIS A 264 -7.76 -8.84 7.21
N VAL A 265 -7.58 -8.21 6.03
CA VAL A 265 -7.49 -8.94 4.75
C VAL A 265 -6.37 -9.97 4.71
N CYS A 266 -5.23 -9.73 5.34
CA CYS A 266 -4.10 -10.67 5.38
C CYS A 266 -4.47 -11.94 6.16
N ALA A 267 -5.06 -11.79 7.34
CA ALA A 267 -5.53 -12.92 8.14
C ALA A 267 -6.66 -13.69 7.45
N LEU A 268 -7.56 -12.98 6.74
CA LEU A 268 -8.59 -13.60 5.93
C LEU A 268 -7.99 -14.44 4.80
N GLY A 269 -6.98 -13.93 4.10
CA GLY A 269 -6.24 -14.67 3.09
C GLY A 269 -5.53 -15.90 3.63
N ALA A 270 -4.90 -15.79 4.80
CA ALA A 270 -4.31 -16.94 5.49
C ALA A 270 -5.36 -18.02 5.78
N GLY A 271 -6.55 -17.62 6.24
CA GLY A 271 -7.69 -18.52 6.46
C GLY A 271 -8.18 -19.20 5.17
N ILE A 272 -8.21 -18.47 4.05
CA ILE A 272 -8.57 -19.01 2.74
C ILE A 272 -7.56 -20.07 2.28
N CYS A 273 -6.26 -19.79 2.41
CA CYS A 273 -5.20 -20.77 2.10
C CYS A 273 -5.32 -22.00 3.01
N ALA A 274 -5.50 -21.80 4.31
CA ALA A 274 -5.64 -22.88 5.28
C ALA A 274 -6.88 -23.76 5.00
N ALA A 275 -8.02 -23.17 4.64
CA ALA A 275 -9.21 -23.92 4.26
C ALA A 275 -8.99 -24.77 2.99
N THR A 276 -8.20 -24.26 2.05
CA THR A 276 -7.81 -25.00 0.84
C THR A 276 -6.85 -26.15 1.18
N ALA A 277 -5.80 -25.87 1.98
CA ALA A 277 -4.83 -26.87 2.43
C ALA A 277 -5.47 -28.00 3.28
N ALA A 278 -6.50 -27.67 4.05
CA ALA A 278 -7.29 -28.64 4.82
C ALA A 278 -8.28 -29.46 3.96
N GLY A 279 -8.40 -29.17 2.66
CA GLY A 279 -9.31 -29.87 1.74
C GLY A 279 -10.79 -29.52 1.91
N ILE A 280 -11.12 -28.42 2.63
CA ILE A 280 -12.49 -27.92 2.76
C ILE A 280 -12.99 -27.39 1.42
N TYR A 281 -12.09 -26.71 0.69
CA TYR A 281 -12.28 -26.25 -0.68
C TYR A 281 -11.18 -26.84 -1.57
N ARG A 282 -11.46 -27.02 -2.86
CA ARG A 282 -10.51 -27.66 -3.79
C ARG A 282 -9.42 -26.71 -4.26
N THR A 283 -9.71 -25.41 -4.29
CA THR A 283 -8.84 -24.37 -4.83
C THR A 283 -8.97 -23.08 -4.02
N ILE A 284 -7.94 -22.23 -4.08
CA ILE A 284 -7.95 -20.91 -3.44
C ILE A 284 -9.09 -20.08 -4.03
N GLU A 285 -9.31 -20.15 -5.34
CA GLU A 285 -10.39 -19.48 -6.07
C GLU A 285 -11.76 -19.83 -5.50
N GLU A 286 -12.02 -21.13 -5.29
CA GLU A 286 -13.26 -21.62 -4.69
C GLU A 286 -13.43 -21.10 -3.26
N ALA A 287 -12.39 -21.23 -2.43
CA ALA A 287 -12.42 -20.74 -1.05
C ALA A 287 -12.67 -19.22 -1.00
N GLN A 288 -12.04 -18.44 -1.88
CA GLN A 288 -12.25 -16.99 -1.99
C GLN A 288 -13.71 -16.63 -2.28
N GLN A 289 -14.42 -17.39 -3.12
CA GLN A 289 -15.82 -17.10 -3.44
C GLN A 289 -16.73 -17.12 -2.21
N TYR A 290 -16.46 -18.02 -1.25
CA TYR A 290 -17.27 -18.18 -0.04
C TYR A 290 -16.79 -17.34 1.14
N MET A 291 -15.47 -17.10 1.23
CA MET A 291 -14.86 -16.52 2.43
C MET A 291 -14.56 -15.01 2.30
N LYS A 292 -14.45 -14.46 1.09
CA LYS A 292 -14.09 -13.04 0.93
C LYS A 292 -15.14 -12.11 1.52
N SER A 293 -14.70 -11.03 2.18
CA SER A 293 -15.59 -10.08 2.86
C SER A 293 -16.31 -9.10 1.91
N GLY A 294 -15.98 -9.11 0.62
CA GLY A 294 -16.48 -8.15 -0.36
C GLY A 294 -15.95 -6.73 -0.15
N PHE A 295 -16.61 -5.75 -0.76
CA PHE A 295 -16.18 -4.36 -0.80
C PHE A 295 -17.11 -3.47 0.02
N ALA A 296 -16.54 -2.59 0.84
CA ALA A 296 -17.30 -1.60 1.60
C ALA A 296 -17.77 -0.45 0.70
N LYS A 297 -16.93 -0.04 -0.26
CA LYS A 297 -17.23 1.06 -1.18
C LYS A 297 -16.43 0.93 -2.46
N VAL A 298 -16.98 1.43 -3.56
CA VAL A 298 -16.28 1.59 -4.83
C VAL A 298 -16.18 3.08 -5.14
N TYR A 299 -14.96 3.58 -5.30
CA TYR A 299 -14.68 4.96 -5.70
C TYR A 299 -14.46 4.96 -7.21
N THR A 300 -15.37 5.62 -7.94
CA THR A 300 -15.27 5.76 -9.40
C THR A 300 -14.63 7.11 -9.71
N PRO A 301 -13.71 7.21 -10.69
CA PRO A 301 -13.06 8.46 -11.05
C PRO A 301 -14.10 9.52 -11.44
N ILE A 302 -13.95 10.71 -10.87
CA ILE A 302 -14.67 11.91 -11.30
C ILE A 302 -13.91 12.48 -12.50
N GLN A 303 -14.52 12.42 -13.69
CA GLN A 303 -13.84 12.76 -14.95
C GLN A 303 -13.21 14.16 -14.93
N GLU A 304 -13.90 15.15 -14.37
CA GLU A 304 -13.38 16.52 -14.26
C GLU A 304 -12.08 16.57 -13.43
N ASN A 305 -12.05 15.86 -12.29
CA ASN A 305 -10.86 15.78 -11.44
C ASN A 305 -9.73 15.03 -12.16
N ALA A 306 -10.06 13.92 -12.83
CA ALA A 306 -9.07 13.11 -13.55
C ALA A 306 -8.34 13.94 -14.62
N GLU A 307 -9.05 14.80 -15.38
CA GLU A 307 -8.42 15.70 -16.35
C GLU A 307 -7.47 16.70 -15.67
N LYS A 308 -7.88 17.30 -14.54
CA LYS A 308 -7.01 18.21 -13.76
C LYS A 308 -5.77 17.46 -13.24
N TYR A 309 -5.93 16.24 -12.75
CA TYR A 309 -4.85 15.42 -12.23
C TYR A 309 -3.82 15.01 -13.28
N LYS A 310 -4.18 14.89 -14.57
CA LYS A 310 -3.20 14.64 -15.64
C LYS A 310 -2.13 15.73 -15.70
N ALA A 311 -2.53 17.00 -15.57
CA ALA A 311 -1.59 18.12 -15.59
C ALA A 311 -0.68 18.13 -14.35
N LEU A 312 -1.25 17.88 -13.18
CA LEU A 312 -0.49 17.79 -11.92
C LEU A 312 0.46 16.58 -11.91
N TYR A 313 0.03 15.44 -12.44
CA TYR A 313 0.86 14.24 -12.57
C TYR A 313 2.09 14.47 -13.46
N LYS A 314 1.92 15.24 -14.55
CA LYS A 314 3.05 15.65 -15.39
C LYS A 314 4.05 16.50 -14.58
N ARG A 315 3.57 17.49 -13.83
CA ARG A 315 4.41 18.34 -12.96
C ARG A 315 5.11 17.54 -11.86
N TYR A 316 4.43 16.56 -11.26
CA TYR A 316 5.03 15.60 -10.32
C TYR A 316 6.20 14.85 -10.97
N GLY A 317 6.03 14.37 -12.21
CA GLY A 317 7.10 13.71 -12.97
C GLY A 317 8.28 14.62 -13.28
N GLU A 318 8.04 15.87 -13.66
CA GLU A 318 9.07 16.88 -13.92
C GLU A 318 9.87 17.21 -12.66
N LEU A 319 9.19 17.41 -11.52
CA LEU A 319 9.80 17.63 -10.22
C LEU A 319 10.64 16.41 -9.80
N GLY A 320 10.09 15.20 -9.96
CA GLY A 320 10.80 13.96 -9.66
C GLY A 320 12.09 13.81 -10.45
N ALA A 321 12.04 14.07 -11.76
CA ALA A 321 13.23 14.02 -12.62
C ALA A 321 14.27 15.08 -12.23
N PHE A 322 13.85 16.28 -11.80
CA PHE A 322 14.75 17.30 -11.28
C PHE A 322 15.45 16.85 -9.99
N VAL A 323 14.69 16.40 -8.99
CA VAL A 323 15.23 15.98 -7.69
C VAL A 323 16.18 14.79 -7.84
N GLU A 324 15.83 13.81 -8.68
CA GLU A 324 16.68 12.65 -8.94
C GLU A 324 18.01 13.07 -9.58
N ARG A 325 18.01 13.97 -10.56
CA ARG A 325 19.26 14.50 -11.14
C ARG A 325 20.13 15.22 -10.11
N GLU A 326 19.55 16.08 -9.28
CA GLU A 326 20.29 16.84 -8.27
C GLU A 326 20.90 15.94 -7.20
N ILE A 327 20.18 14.92 -6.73
CA ILE A 327 20.71 13.95 -5.76
C ILE A 327 21.83 13.11 -6.37
N MET A 328 21.70 12.68 -7.62
CA MET A 328 22.72 11.87 -8.30
C MET A 328 23.96 12.68 -8.70
N ARG A 329 23.84 14.00 -8.91
CA ARG A 329 24.98 14.87 -9.24
C ARG A 329 25.94 15.08 -8.06
N ASN A 330 25.43 14.98 -6.83
CA ASN A 330 26.22 15.19 -5.61
C ASN A 330 26.93 13.91 -5.13
N ARG A 331 27.23 12.98 -6.05
CA ARG A 331 27.97 11.73 -5.84
C ARG A 331 29.12 11.62 -6.83
#